data_AF-A0A1X9XQ47-F1
#
_entry.id   AF-A0A1X9XQ47-F1
#
_cell.length_a   1.000
_cell.length_b   1.000
_cell.length_c   1.000
_cell.angle_alpha   90.00
_cell.angle_beta   90.00
_cell.angle_gamma   90.00
#
_symmetry.space_group_name_H-M   'P 1'
#
loop_
_entity.id
_entity.type
_entity.pdbx_description
1 polymer ?
#
loop_
_entity_poly.entity_id
_entity_poly.type
_entity_poly.pdbx_seq_one_letter_code
_entity_poly.pdbx_strand_id
1 'polypeptide(L)' 'SDIENLKTTTISSAKFLHDGGWDASKRYFLVAANASNKIAAVDTKTGKLAALVDTAKIPHPGRGANFTHP' A
#
# COMPACT_ATOMS: atom_id res chain seq x y z
N SER A 1 -18.08 12.09 9.74
CA SER A 1 -17.44 10.80 10.07
C SER A 1 -18.31 10.09 11.07
N ASP A 2 -18.52 8.78 10.90
CA ASP A 2 -19.29 7.95 11.83
C ASP A 2 -18.31 7.24 12.78
N ILE A 3 -18.10 7.83 13.96
CA ILE A 3 -17.09 7.36 14.91
C ILE A 3 -17.46 6.01 15.52
N GLU A 4 -18.75 5.68 15.55
CA GLU A 4 -19.26 4.41 16.05
C GLU A 4 -18.90 3.24 15.11
N ASN A 5 -18.62 3.54 13.83
CA ASN A 5 -18.27 2.55 12.80
C ASN A 5 -16.78 2.55 12.41
N LEU A 6 -15.91 3.13 13.26
CA LEU A 6 -14.47 3.10 13.03
C LEU A 6 -13.92 1.67 13.20
N LYS A 7 -13.26 1.15 12.17
CA LYS A 7 -12.56 -0.14 12.22
C LYS A 7 -11.06 0.06 12.06
N THR A 8 -10.29 -0.51 12.97
CA THR A 8 -8.82 -0.52 12.91
C THR A 8 -8.34 -1.95 12.71
N THR A 9 -7.38 -2.14 11.82
CA THR A 9 -6.74 -3.44 11.58
C THR A 9 -5.24 -3.23 11.54
N THR A 10 -4.51 -3.96 12.38
CA THR A 10 -3.05 -3.91 12.42
C THR A 10 -2.50 -5.01 11.51
N ILE A 11 -1.72 -4.61 10.50
CA ILE A 11 -1.15 -5.51 9.50
C ILE A 11 0.36 -5.48 9.62
N SER A 12 0.97 -6.63 9.90
CA SER A 12 2.43 -6.77 9.83
C SER A 12 2.90 -6.57 8.39
N SER A 13 3.78 -5.59 8.18
CA SER A 13 4.34 -5.23 6.87
C SER A 13 5.86 -5.02 6.96
N ALA A 14 6.49 -4.50 5.90
CA ALA A 14 7.91 -4.16 5.93
C ALA A 14 8.17 -2.89 6.77
N LYS A 15 9.37 -2.79 7.34
CA LYS A 15 9.79 -1.60 8.12
C LYS A 15 9.94 -0.38 7.20
N PHE A 16 9.77 0.80 7.79
CA PHE A 16 9.95 2.11 7.12
C PHE A 16 8.88 2.43 6.07
N LEU A 17 7.60 2.23 6.41
CA LEU A 17 6.49 2.74 5.61
C LEU A 17 6.56 4.27 5.49
N HIS A 18 6.25 4.79 4.30
CA HIS A 18 6.36 6.21 3.98
C HIS A 18 5.11 6.71 3.24
N ASP A 19 5.10 6.63 1.91
CA ASP A 19 4.07 7.12 1.01
C ASP A 19 3.38 5.97 0.28
N GLY A 20 2.22 6.23 -0.31
CA GLY A 20 1.44 5.20 -0.97
C GLY A 20 0.22 5.72 -1.71
N GLY A 21 -0.34 4.86 -2.56
CA GLY A 21 -1.47 5.17 -3.42
C GLY A 21 -2.39 3.98 -3.62
N TRP A 22 -3.59 4.29 -4.10
CA TRP A 22 -4.56 3.27 -4.48
C TRP A 22 -4.22 2.70 -5.84
N ASP A 23 -4.44 1.41 -6.02
CA ASP A 23 -4.53 0.82 -7.35
C ASP A 23 -5.76 1.38 -8.11
N ALA A 24 -5.83 1.12 -9.42
CA ALA A 24 -6.93 1.58 -10.26
C ALA A 24 -8.33 1.15 -9.76
N SER A 25 -8.43 -0.04 -9.16
CA SER A 25 -9.70 -0.57 -8.61
C SER A 25 -10.07 0.01 -7.24
N LYS A 26 -9.15 0.72 -6.58
CA LYS A 26 -9.28 1.21 -5.19
C LYS A 26 -9.52 0.10 -4.17
N ARG A 27 -9.09 -1.13 -4.47
CA ARG A 27 -9.14 -2.27 -3.55
C ARG A 27 -7.81 -2.47 -2.83
N TYR A 28 -6.71 -2.20 -3.52
CA TYR A 28 -5.38 -2.39 -2.98
C TYR A 28 -4.75 -1.05 -2.67
N PHE A 29 -4.24 -0.92 -1.45
CA PHE A 29 -3.40 0.20 -1.07
C PHE A 29 -1.94 -0.21 -1.18
N LEU A 30 -1.20 0.45 -2.08
CA LEU A 30 0.21 0.21 -2.36
C LEU A 30 1.04 1.23 -1.58
N VAL A 31 1.81 0.79 -0.59
CA VAL A 31 2.61 1.66 0.29
C VAL A 31 4.09 1.31 0.20
N ALA A 32 4.94 2.32 0.04
CA ALA A 32 6.38 2.16 -0.01
C ALA A 32 6.96 1.97 1.39
N ALA A 33 7.73 0.89 1.53
CA ALA A 33 8.65 0.64 2.63
C ALA A 33 10.06 1.05 2.18
N ASN A 34 10.32 2.36 2.17
CA ASN A 34 11.38 2.96 1.36
C ASN A 34 12.79 2.45 1.71
N ALA A 35 13.19 2.49 2.98
CA ALA A 35 14.48 1.99 3.43
C ALA A 35 14.57 0.46 3.44
N SER A 36 13.46 -0.24 3.19
CA SER A 36 13.42 -1.69 2.95
C SER A 36 13.47 -2.06 1.46
N ASN A 37 13.43 -1.09 0.54
CA ASN A 37 13.36 -1.29 -0.92
C ASN A 37 12.16 -2.16 -1.36
N LYS A 38 11.00 -1.99 -0.72
CA LYS A 38 9.79 -2.77 -1.02
C LYS A 38 8.54 -1.89 -1.16
N ILE A 39 7.54 -2.41 -1.85
CA ILE A 39 6.15 -1.94 -1.79
C ILE A 39 5.31 -3.01 -1.07
N ALA A 40 4.57 -2.63 -0.03
CA ALA A 40 3.56 -3.47 0.57
C ALA A 40 2.21 -3.21 -0.10
N ALA A 41 1.57 -4.27 -0.60
CA ALA A 41 0.22 -4.23 -1.14
C ALA A 41 -0.77 -4.72 -0.08
N VAL A 42 -1.72 -3.88 0.31
CA VAL A 42 -2.73 -4.18 1.32
C VAL A 42 -4.09 -4.35 0.65
N ASP A 43 -4.74 -5.51 0.81
CA ASP A 43 -6.13 -5.72 0.39
C ASP A 43 -7.07 -5.11 1.43
N THR A 44 -7.71 -4.01 1.07
CA THR A 44 -8.58 -3.26 2.00
C THR A 44 -9.97 -3.87 2.13
N LYS A 45 -10.35 -4.78 1.23
CA LYS A 45 -11.58 -5.56 1.36
C LYS A 45 -11.44 -6.63 2.43
N THR A 46 -10.29 -7.29 2.51
CA THR A 46 -10.04 -8.36 3.50
C THR A 46 -9.28 -7.88 4.74
N GLY A 47 -8.69 -6.68 4.72
CA GLY A 47 -7.85 -6.15 5.79
C GLY A 47 -6.55 -6.93 5.97
N LYS A 48 -5.95 -7.41 4.89
CA LYS A 48 -4.76 -8.30 4.93
C LYS A 48 -3.66 -7.80 4.01
N LEU A 49 -2.42 -8.13 4.36
CA LEU A 49 -1.28 -7.97 3.46
C LEU A 49 -1.46 -8.94 2.27
N ALA A 50 -1.55 -8.39 1.07
CA ALA A 50 -1.66 -9.17 -0.16
C ALA A 50 -0.27 -9.59 -0.67
N ALA A 51 0.71 -8.68 -0.63
CA ALA A 51 2.07 -8.96 -1.08
C ALA A 51 3.10 -7.98 -0.51
N LEU A 52 4.36 -8.41 -0.50
CA LEU A 52 5.54 -7.55 -0.42
C LEU A 52 6.29 -7.67 -1.74
N VAL A 53 6.38 -6.57 -2.47
CA VAL A 53 6.98 -6.51 -3.80
C VAL A 53 8.36 -5.87 -3.68
N ASP A 54 9.38 -6.55 -4.17
CA ASP A 54 10.74 -6.02 -4.23
C ASP A 54 10.86 -4.92 -5.29
N THR A 55 11.64 -3.89 -4.98
CA THR A 55 11.83 -2.73 -5.86
C THR A 55 13.30 -2.30 -5.90
N ALA A 56 13.58 -1.31 -6.75
CA ALA A 56 14.84 -0.58 -6.70
C ALA A 56 15.03 0.15 -5.36
N LYS A 57 16.23 0.70 -5.15
CA LYS A 57 16.61 1.34 -3.89
C LYS A 57 15.74 2.58 -3.61
N ILE A 58 15.20 2.67 -2.38
CA ILE A 58 14.44 3.83 -1.86
C ILE A 58 13.30 4.23 -2.82
N PRO A 59 12.26 3.39 -2.97
CA PRO A 59 11.09 3.75 -3.77
C PRO A 59 10.37 4.96 -3.14
N HIS A 60 9.95 5.91 -3.99
CA HIS A 60 9.18 7.09 -3.59
C HIS A 60 8.07 7.37 -4.62
N PRO A 61 6.97 6.60 -4.59
CA PRO A 61 5.91 6.69 -5.61
C PRO A 61 4.99 7.93 -5.48
N GLY A 62 5.01 8.65 -4.36
CA GLY A 62 3.96 9.59 -3.98
C GLY A 62 2.62 8.85 -3.85
N ARG A 63 1.67 9.15 -4.74
CA ARG A 63 0.41 8.40 -4.87
C ARG A 63 0.42 7.38 -6.01
N GLY A 64 1.58 7.17 -6.64
CA GLY A 64 1.74 6.29 -7.79
C GLY A 64 1.07 6.82 -9.06
N ALA A 65 1.12 5.99 -10.11
CA ALA A 65 0.45 6.22 -11.38
C ALA A 65 -0.19 4.90 -11.86
N ASN A 66 -1.49 4.94 -12.10
CA ASN A 66 -2.24 3.81 -12.66
C ASN A 66 -2.56 4.11 -14.12
N PHE A 67 -2.16 3.23 -15.03
CA PHE A 67 -2.50 3.35 -16.44
C PHE A 67 -2.58 1.97 -17.09
N THR A 68 -3.43 1.84 -18.09
CA THR A 68 -3.40 0.72 -19.04
C THR A 68 -2.82 1.28 -20.33
N HIS A 69 -1.72 0.69 -20.79
CA HIS A 69 -1.14 1.01 -22.10
C HIS A 69 -1.62 -0.03 -23.13
N PRO A 70 -1.94 0.35 -24.38
CA PRO A 70 -2.36 -0.58 -25.43
C PRO A 70 -1.28 -1.61 -25.79
#